data_AF-A0A9E6A0W3-F1
#
_entry.id   AF-A0A9E6A0W3-F1
#
_cell.length_a   1.000
_cell.length_b   1.000
_cell.length_c   1.000
_cell.angle_alpha   90.00
_cell.angle_beta   90.00
_cell.angle_gamma   90.00
#
_symmetry.space_group_name_H-M   'P 1'
#
loop_
_entity.id
_entity.type
_entity.pdbx_description
1 polymer ?
#
loop_
_entity_poly.entity_id
_entity_poly.type
_entity_poly.pdbx_seq_one_letter_code
_entity_poly.pdbx_strand_id
1 'polypeptide(L)'
;MTTFWQAIIGAAMIVIGGIKTWLHMGSIPLLSLPTCNGETINIALGNASWLERAHCWGCYMLAAGLIIVALAAFDQVAKRRSVAS
;
A
#
# COMPACT_ATOMS: atom_id res chain seq x y z
N MET A 1 -5.70 -16.75 21.02
CA MET A 1 -6.02 -15.30 21.00
C MET A 1 -5.30 -14.52 19.89
N THR A 2 -4.40 -15.13 19.10
CA THR A 2 -3.51 -14.40 18.16
C THR A 2 -4.11 -14.09 16.78
N THR A 3 -4.92 -14.99 16.19
CA THR A 3 -5.44 -14.83 14.82
C THR A 3 -6.43 -13.68 14.64
N PHE A 4 -7.25 -13.38 15.64
CA PHE A 4 -8.19 -12.27 15.59
C PHE A 4 -7.46 -10.92 15.53
N TRP A 5 -6.48 -10.71 16.42
CA TRP A 5 -5.66 -9.50 16.41
C TRP A 5 -4.80 -9.39 15.14
N GLN A 6 -4.26 -10.49 14.64
CA GLN A 6 -3.56 -10.52 13.35
C GLN A 6 -4.47 -10.09 12.20
N ALA A 7 -5.72 -10.56 12.17
CA ALA A 7 -6.69 -10.17 11.15
C ALA A 7 -7.02 -8.67 11.23
N ILE A 8 -7.22 -8.12 12.45
CA ILE A 8 -7.48 -6.68 12.64
C ILE A 8 -6.28 -5.85 12.18
N ILE A 9 -5.07 -6.19 12.64
CA ILE A 9 -3.84 -5.46 12.29
C ILE A 9 -3.62 -5.54 10.79
N GLY A 10 -3.74 -6.72 10.20
CA GLY A 10 -3.62 -6.93 8.76
C GLY A 10 -4.65 -6.11 7.96
N ALA A 11 -5.92 -6.10 8.40
CA ALA A 11 -6.97 -5.29 7.77
C ALA A 11 -6.67 -3.79 7.86
N ALA A 12 -6.22 -3.29 9.02
CA ALA A 12 -5.84 -1.90 9.20
C ALA A 12 -4.65 -1.52 8.28
N MET A 13 -3.64 -2.38 8.19
CA MET A 13 -2.50 -2.19 7.29
C MET A 13 -2.92 -2.16 5.82
N ILE A 14 -3.86 -3.01 5.41
CA ILE A 14 -4.41 -3.00 4.05
C ILE A 14 -5.11 -1.67 3.76
N VAL A 15 -5.96 -1.19 4.68
CA VAL A 15 -6.69 0.07 4.49
C VAL A 15 -5.73 1.26 4.42
N ILE A 16 -4.85 1.40 5.42
CA ILE A 16 -3.91 2.53 5.51
C ILE A 16 -2.91 2.48 4.34
N GLY A 17 -2.31 1.31 4.09
CA GLY A 17 -1.36 1.10 3.00
C GLY A 17 -2.01 1.31 1.64
N GLY A 18 -3.25 0.85 1.44
CA GLY A 18 -4.02 1.03 0.22
C GLY A 18 -4.32 2.49 -0.07
N ILE A 19 -4.83 3.24 0.92
CA ILE A 19 -5.08 4.68 0.77
C ILE A 19 -3.78 5.42 0.42
N LYS A 20 -2.68 5.12 1.12
CA LYS A 20 -1.40 5.78 0.84
C LYS A 20 -0.85 5.43 -0.54
N THR A 21 -0.96 4.16 -0.94
CA THR A 21 -0.53 3.69 -2.27
C THR A 21 -1.31 4.41 -3.36
N TRP A 22 -2.64 4.54 -3.20
CA TRP A 22 -3.49 5.26 -4.14
C TRP A 22 -3.05 6.73 -4.29
N LEU A 23 -2.85 7.42 -3.16
CA LEU A 23 -2.39 8.82 -3.16
C LEU A 23 -0.99 8.98 -3.79
N HIS A 24 -0.09 8.03 -3.57
CA HIS A 24 1.28 8.10 -4.09
C HIS A 24 1.34 7.78 -5.59
N MET A 25 0.64 6.73 -6.03
CA MET A 25 0.57 6.36 -7.44
C MET A 25 -0.15 7.40 -8.30
N GLY A 26 -1.11 8.11 -7.72
CA GLY A 26 -1.79 9.23 -8.38
C GLY A 26 -0.99 10.53 -8.41
N SER A 27 0.13 10.63 -7.68
CA SER A 27 0.97 11.83 -7.67
C SER A 27 1.99 11.78 -8.82
N ILE A 28 1.91 12.75 -9.72
CA ILE A 28 2.93 12.98 -10.75
C ILE A 28 3.97 13.94 -10.15
N PRO A 29 5.27 13.60 -10.15
CA PRO A 29 6.29 14.55 -9.68
C PRO A 29 6.32 15.76 -10.62
N LEU A 30 6.07 16.95 -10.06
CA LEU A 30 6.07 18.22 -10.76
C LEU A 30 7.21 19.10 -10.25
N LEU A 31 7.97 19.71 -11.16
CA LEU A 31 8.92 20.77 -10.88
C LEU A 31 8.18 22.08 -11.07
N SER A 32 7.95 22.81 -9.98
CA SER A 32 7.41 24.16 -10.05
C SER A 32 8.57 25.14 -10.11
N LEU A 33 8.82 25.76 -11.27
CA LEU A 33 9.82 26.82 -11.42
C LEU A 33 9.11 28.19 -11.39
N PRO A 34 9.48 29.09 -10.46
CA PRO A 34 9.05 30.47 -10.54
C PRO A 34 9.72 31.14 -11.74
N THR A 35 8.95 31.87 -12.54
CA THR A 35 9.46 32.65 -13.66
C THR A 35 9.55 34.13 -13.31
N CYS A 36 10.42 34.86 -14.01
CA CYS A 36 10.65 36.29 -13.76
C CYS A 36 9.42 37.19 -14.03
N ASN A 37 8.40 36.67 -14.72
CA ASN A 37 7.12 37.36 -14.94
C ASN A 37 6.10 37.12 -13.80
N GLY A 38 6.49 36.43 -12.72
CA GLY A 38 5.62 36.13 -11.58
C GLY A 38 4.71 34.91 -11.78
N GLU A 39 4.83 34.20 -12.91
CA GLU A 39 4.14 32.93 -13.13
C GLU A 39 4.94 31.75 -12.56
N THR A 40 4.31 30.58 -12.52
CA THR A 40 4.95 29.31 -12.15
C THR A 40 4.78 28.31 -13.28
N ILE A 41 5.89 27.81 -13.81
CA ILE A 41 5.87 26.73 -14.80
C ILE A 41 5.94 25.40 -14.06
N ASN A 42 4.96 24.53 -14.31
CA ASN A 42 4.95 23.16 -13.78
C ASN A 42 5.44 22.18 -14.86
N ILE A 43 6.63 21.62 -14.65
CA ILE A 43 7.23 20.63 -15.56
C ILE A 43 7.08 19.25 -14.93
N ALA A 44 6.45 18.30 -15.60
CA ALA A 44 6.41 16.92 -15.12
C ALA A 44 7.82 16.31 -15.19
N LEU A 45 8.42 15.94 -14.04
CA LEU A 45 9.69 15.22 -14.01
C LEU A 45 9.46 13.76 -14.39
N GLY A 46 9.38 13.50 -15.68
CA GLY A 46 9.57 12.17 -16.25
C GLY A 46 8.53 11.12 -15.88
N ASN A 47 8.42 10.14 -16.77
CA ASN A 47 7.56 8.99 -16.59
C ASN A 47 8.29 7.96 -15.71
N ALA A 48 8.30 8.17 -14.39
CA ALA A 48 8.79 7.15 -13.46
C ALA A 48 8.03 5.85 -13.74
N SER A 49 8.77 4.77 -13.98
CA SER A 49 8.17 3.48 -14.28
C SER A 49 7.27 3.03 -13.13
N TRP A 50 6.27 2.21 -13.41
CA TRP A 50 5.35 1.73 -12.38
C TRP A 50 6.10 1.07 -11.20
N LEU A 51 7.19 0.36 -11.50
CA LEU A 51 8.04 -0.30 -10.51
C LEU A 51 8.71 0.70 -9.56
N GLU A 52 9.21 1.82 -10.09
CA GLU A 52 9.84 2.87 -9.30
C GLU A 52 8.82 3.59 -8.41
N ARG A 53 7.60 3.82 -8.91
CA ARG A 53 6.49 4.38 -8.12
C ARG A 53 5.94 3.41 -7.07
N ALA A 54 6.10 2.10 -7.28
CA ALA A 54 5.68 1.07 -6.34
C ALA A 54 6.60 0.95 -5.11
N HIS A 55 7.70 1.71 -5.06
CA HIS A 55 8.64 1.71 -3.94
C HIS A 55 8.23 2.71 -2.84
N CYS A 56 7.01 2.51 -2.31
CA CYS A 56 6.39 3.42 -1.36
C CYS A 56 6.07 2.73 -0.03
N TRP A 57 6.13 3.44 1.10
CA TRP A 57 5.82 2.82 2.40
C TRP A 57 4.39 2.29 2.47
N GLY A 58 3.45 2.93 1.78
CA GLY A 58 2.07 2.44 1.64
C GLY A 58 2.01 1.10 0.91
N CYS A 59 2.85 0.91 -0.10
CA CYS A 59 2.94 -0.27 -0.93
C CYS A 59 3.46 -1.46 -0.10
N TYR A 60 4.47 -1.22 0.75
CA TYR A 60 4.96 -2.24 1.70
C TYR A 60 3.96 -2.57 2.78
N MET A 61 3.28 -1.55 3.34
CA MET A 61 2.24 -1.77 4.35
C MET A 61 1.09 -2.60 3.80
N LEU A 62 0.64 -2.29 2.58
CA LEU A 62 -0.39 -3.05 1.89
C LEU A 62 0.03 -4.50 1.68
N ALA A 63 1.23 -4.73 1.15
CA ALA A 63 1.76 -6.08 0.92
C ALA A 63 1.88 -6.87 2.24
N ALA A 64 2.45 -6.27 3.29
CA ALA A 64 2.56 -6.90 4.60
C ALA A 64 1.18 -7.22 5.21
N GLY A 65 0.22 -6.29 5.10
CA GLY A 65 -1.15 -6.51 5.56
C GLY A 65 -1.83 -7.70 4.86
N LEU A 66 -1.68 -7.80 3.52
CA LEU A 66 -2.19 -8.92 2.75
C LEU A 66 -1.57 -10.26 3.18
N ILE A 67 -0.25 -10.29 3.42
CA ILE A 67 0.45 -11.49 3.89
C ILE A 67 -0.07 -11.93 5.25
N ILE A 68 -0.22 -10.99 6.20
CA ILE A 68 -0.72 -11.29 7.56
C ILE A 68 -2.14 -11.87 7.50
N VAL A 69 -3.03 -11.25 6.72
CA VAL A 69 -4.41 -11.73 6.57
C VAL A 69 -4.45 -13.09 5.89
N ALA A 70 -3.64 -13.32 4.85
CA ALA A 70 -3.56 -14.61 4.17
C ALA A 70 -3.11 -15.72 5.14
N LEU A 71 -2.05 -15.48 5.92
CA LEU A 71 -1.57 -16.46 6.91
C LEU A 71 -2.62 -16.75 7.99
N ALA A 72 -3.30 -15.71 8.50
CA ALA A 72 -4.38 -15.89 9.46
C ALA A 72 -5.55 -16.69 8.86
N ALA A 73 -5.89 -16.49 7.59
CA ALA A 73 -6.92 -17.24 6.90
C ALA A 73 -6.52 -18.71 6.69
N PHE A 74 -5.28 -18.99 6.29
CA PHE A 74 -4.78 -20.36 6.15
C PHE A 74 -4.81 -21.13 7.47
N ASP A 75 -4.42 -20.52 8.58
CA ASP A 75 -4.49 -21.14 9.91
C ASP A 75 -5.93 -21.49 10.31
N GLN A 76 -6.89 -20.60 10.01
CA GLN A 76 -8.31 -20.88 10.26
C GLN A 76 -8.85 -22.03 9.41
N VAL A 77 -8.46 -22.10 8.13
CA VAL A 77 -8.86 -23.21 7.24
C VAL A 77 -8.24 -24.52 7.70
N ALA A 78 -6.96 -24.52 8.07
CA ALA A 78 -6.27 -25.71 8.57
C ALA A 78 -6.93 -26.25 9.85
N LYS A 79 -7.25 -25.37 10.80
CA LYS A 79 -7.97 -25.75 12.03
C LYS A 79 -9.36 -26.32 11.77
N ARG A 80 -10.10 -25.77 10.81
CA ARG A 80 -11.41 -26.33 10.44
C ARG A 80 -11.28 -27.73 9.84
N ARG A 81 -10.24 -27.97 9.04
CA ARG A 81 -9.99 -29.27 8.42
C ARG A 81 -9.61 -30.35 9.43
N SER A 82 -8.85 -30.02 10.46
CA SER A 82 -8.44 -30.98 11.50
C SER A 82 -9.57 -31.41 12.46
N VAL A 83 -10.65 -30.64 12.56
CA VAL A 83 -11.82 -31.00 13.38
C VAL A 83 -12.81 -31.86 12.58
N ALA A 84 -12.71 -31.84 11.25
CA ALA A 84 -13.56 -32.61 10.35
C ALA A 84 -13.01 -34.01 10.01
N SER A 85 -11.80 -34.34 10.48
CA SER A 85 -11.14 -35.65 10.35
C SER A 85 -11.18 -36.42 11.66
#